data_AF-A0AAE3J789-F1
#
_entry.id   AF-A0AAE3J789-F1
#
_cell.length_a   1.000
_cell.length_b   1.000
_cell.length_c   1.000
_cell.angle_alpha   90.00
_cell.angle_beta   90.00
_cell.angle_gamma   90.00
#
_symmetry.space_group_name_H-M   'P 1'
#
loop_
_entity.id
_entity.type
_entity.pdbx_description
1 polymer ?
#
loop_
_entity_poly.entity_id
_entity_poly.type
_entity_poly.pdbx_seq_one_letter_code
_entity_poly.pdbx_strand_id
1 'polypeptide(L)'
;MCEIDHSGGWADWKEYQCGISTVSPVFSWECETERQFTVQMSSNPKFQSAVMYLDTRNCYCIYDGVPLQAGKTYYWRVRSRVGEWTESQFTTI
;
A
#
# COMPACT_ATOMS: atom_id res chain seq x y z
N MET A 1 11.72 22.26 -8.89
CA MET A 1 12.45 23.17 -7.99
C MET A 1 11.41 23.88 -7.14
N CYS A 2 11.32 23.57 -5.84
CA CYS A 2 10.49 24.37 -4.94
C CYS A 2 11.41 25.39 -4.26
N GLU A 3 11.07 26.67 -4.44
CA GLU A 3 11.76 27.79 -3.82
C GLU A 3 11.46 27.82 -2.32
N ILE A 4 12.48 28.15 -1.54
CA ILE A 4 12.37 28.30 -0.09
C ILE A 4 12.15 29.79 0.17
N ASP A 5 10.93 30.18 0.54
CA ASP A 5 10.74 31.48 1.18
C ASP A 5 11.32 31.40 2.61
N HIS A 6 12.32 32.22 2.87
CA HIS A 6 12.92 32.40 4.18
C HIS A 6 12.44 33.75 4.73
N SER A 7 11.23 33.80 5.27
CA SER A 7 10.81 34.96 6.06
C SER A 7 10.06 34.56 7.34
N GLY A 8 10.82 34.54 8.44
CA GLY A 8 10.32 34.95 9.76
C GLY A 8 9.97 33.85 10.77
N GLY A 9 10.49 34.00 12.00
CA GLY A 9 9.86 33.47 13.22
C GLY A 9 10.49 32.21 13.79
N TRP A 10 11.17 32.36 14.91
CA TRP A 10 11.58 31.24 15.78
C TRP A 10 10.30 30.58 16.34
N ALA A 11 10.22 29.24 16.24
CA ALA A 11 9.06 28.42 16.59
C ALA A 11 7.89 28.43 15.59
N ASP A 12 8.16 27.91 14.39
CA ASP A 12 7.12 27.25 13.59
C ASP A 12 7.68 25.88 13.21
N TRP A 13 7.07 24.80 13.71
CA TRP A 13 7.45 23.45 13.32
C TRP A 13 7.16 23.37 11.82
N LYS A 14 8.21 23.34 11.01
CA LYS A 14 8.06 23.13 9.57
C LYS A 14 7.46 21.75 9.38
N GLU A 15 6.14 21.70 9.26
CA GLU A 15 5.48 20.65 8.53
C GLU A 15 6.12 20.64 7.15
N TYR A 16 6.99 19.67 6.91
CA TYR A 16 7.51 19.36 5.58
C TYR A 16 6.36 18.74 4.76
N GLN A 17 5.28 19.49 4.52
CA GLN A 17 4.16 19.08 3.68
C GLN A 17 4.41 19.42 2.21
N CYS A 18 5.65 19.29 1.76
CA CYS A 18 6.01 19.37 0.34
C CYS A 18 6.47 17.98 -0.12
N GLY A 19 5.54 17.17 -0.64
CA GLY A 19 5.87 16.06 -1.55
C GLY A 19 5.75 14.64 -1.02
N ILE A 20 5.00 14.37 0.05
CA ILE A 20 4.61 12.99 0.38
C ILE A 20 3.35 12.66 -0.41
N SER A 21 3.50 12.31 -1.70
CA SER A 21 2.44 11.60 -2.42
C SER A 21 2.45 10.15 -1.94
N THR A 22 1.93 9.90 -0.74
CA THR A 22 1.68 8.53 -0.27
C THR A 22 0.61 7.93 -1.15
N VAL A 23 1.03 7.04 -2.07
CA VAL A 23 0.10 6.18 -2.78
C VAL A 23 -0.36 5.12 -1.78
N SER A 24 -1.61 5.22 -1.34
CA SER A 24 -2.29 4.21 -0.52
C SER A 24 -3.21 3.39 -1.43
N PRO A 25 -2.69 2.36 -2.12
CA PRO A 25 -3.52 1.53 -2.98
C PRO A 25 -4.64 0.88 -2.19
N VAL A 26 -5.83 0.83 -2.82
CA VAL A 26 -6.97 0.06 -2.34
C VAL A 26 -7.01 -1.22 -3.16
N PHE A 27 -6.98 -2.36 -2.48
CA PHE A 27 -7.18 -3.67 -3.09
C PHE A 27 -8.61 -4.10 -2.84
N SER A 28 -9.28 -4.62 -3.87
CA SER A 28 -10.61 -5.20 -3.76
C SER A 28 -10.69 -6.49 -4.58
N TRP A 29 -11.49 -7.43 -4.12
CA TRP A 29 -11.71 -8.72 -4.78
C TRP A 29 -13.17 -9.14 -4.67
N GLU A 30 -13.59 -10.03 -5.56
CA GLU A 30 -14.92 -10.63 -5.48
C GLU A 30 -15.02 -11.55 -4.27
N CYS A 31 -16.06 -11.36 -3.47
CA CYS A 31 -16.39 -12.19 -2.33
C CYS A 31 -17.91 -12.43 -2.34
N GLU A 32 -18.35 -13.69 -2.35
CA GLU A 32 -19.79 -13.98 -2.36
C GLU A 32 -20.30 -14.28 -0.95
N THR A 33 -19.61 -15.17 -0.22
CA THR A 33 -20.07 -15.67 1.08
C THR A 33 -18.96 -15.76 2.13
N GLU A 34 -17.72 -16.00 1.72
CA GLU A 34 -16.57 -16.05 2.64
C GLU A 34 -16.26 -14.67 3.23
N ARG A 35 -15.96 -14.67 4.53
CA ARG A 35 -15.64 -13.45 5.29
C ARG A 35 -14.29 -13.54 5.99
N GLN A 36 -13.39 -14.38 5.52
CA GLN A 36 -12.04 -14.50 6.10
C GLN A 36 -11.03 -14.64 4.97
N PHE A 37 -10.30 -13.57 4.74
CA PHE A 37 -9.29 -13.48 3.71
C PHE A 37 -7.94 -13.14 4.31
N THR A 38 -6.90 -13.73 3.74
CA THR A 38 -5.53 -13.28 3.95
C THR A 38 -5.09 -12.54 2.69
N VAL A 39 -4.56 -11.33 2.86
CA VAL A 39 -4.00 -10.52 1.77
C VAL A 39 -2.51 -10.33 2.03
N GLN A 40 -1.70 -10.53 1.00
CA GLN A 40 -0.27 -10.26 1.04
C GLN A 40 0.14 -9.38 -0.13
N MET A 41 0.94 -8.35 0.14
CA MET A 41 1.63 -7.57 -0.89
C MET A 41 3.14 -7.76 -0.76
N SER A 42 3.86 -7.78 -1.88
CA SER A 42 5.30 -7.96 -1.94
C SER A 42 5.91 -7.12 -3.06
N SER A 43 7.17 -6.71 -2.87
CA SER A 43 7.98 -6.16 -3.96
C SER A 43 8.73 -7.24 -4.76
N ASN A 44 8.48 -8.53 -4.47
CA ASN A 44 9.08 -9.67 -5.15
C ASN A 44 7.96 -10.57 -5.71
N PRO A 45 8.01 -10.96 -7.00
CA PRO A 45 6.95 -11.77 -7.63
C PRO A 45 6.76 -13.15 -6.98
N LYS A 46 7.74 -13.65 -6.23
CA LYS A 46 7.66 -14.92 -5.48
C LYS A 46 7.16 -14.75 -4.05
N PHE A 47 6.72 -13.55 -3.66
CA PHE A 47 6.22 -13.24 -2.31
C PHE A 47 7.20 -13.54 -1.16
N GLN A 48 8.51 -13.54 -1.44
CA GLN A 48 9.57 -13.80 -0.45
C GLN A 48 9.84 -12.61 0.49
N SER A 49 9.36 -11.41 0.14
CA SER A 49 9.54 -10.19 0.94
C SER A 49 8.21 -9.46 1.05
N ALA A 50 7.45 -9.75 2.10
CA ALA A 50 6.14 -9.14 2.31
C ALA A 50 6.31 -7.66 2.70
N VAL A 51 5.61 -6.78 1.98
CA VAL A 51 5.44 -5.36 2.33
C VAL A 51 4.14 -5.15 3.11
N MET A 52 3.17 -6.04 2.92
CA MET A 52 1.92 -6.08 3.68
C MET A 52 1.51 -7.55 3.87
N TYR A 53 1.00 -7.87 5.06
CA TYR A 53 0.36 -9.16 5.35
C TYR A 53 -0.77 -8.90 6.35
N LEU A 54 -2.00 -9.18 5.96
CA LEU A 54 -3.17 -8.90 6.81
C LEU A 54 -4.24 -9.97 6.66
N ASP A 55 -4.98 -10.19 7.74
CA ASP A 55 -6.23 -10.93 7.70
C ASP A 55 -7.40 -9.94 7.81
N THR A 56 -8.42 -10.12 6.98
CA THR A 56 -9.59 -9.24 6.93
C THR A 56 -10.87 -10.01 6.69
N ARG A 57 -11.99 -9.42 7.13
CA ARG A 57 -13.35 -9.90 6.83
C ARG A 57 -14.05 -9.09 5.75
N ASN A 58 -13.42 -8.00 5.32
CA ASN A 58 -13.88 -7.19 4.21
C ASN A 58 -13.40 -7.79 2.90
N CYS A 59 -14.00 -7.34 1.80
CA CYS A 59 -13.62 -7.74 0.44
C CYS A 59 -12.73 -6.70 -0.23
N TYR A 60 -12.14 -5.87 0.62
CA TYR A 60 -11.16 -4.87 0.28
C TYR A 60 -10.22 -4.67 1.46
N CYS A 61 -9.05 -4.11 1.16
CA CYS A 61 -8.14 -3.56 2.16
C CYS A 61 -7.43 -2.33 1.58
N ILE A 62 -6.96 -1.49 2.47
CA ILE A 62 -6.20 -0.29 2.13
C ILE A 62 -4.78 -0.54 2.62
N TYR A 63 -3.81 -0.27 1.76
CA TYR A 63 -2.42 -0.25 2.20
C TYR A 63 -2.14 1.01 3.02
N ASP A 64 -1.78 0.81 4.28
CA ASP A 64 -1.47 1.84 5.28
C ASP A 64 -0.01 1.78 5.76
N GLY A 65 0.84 1.04 5.05
CA GLY A 65 2.25 0.90 5.36
C GLY A 65 3.11 2.09 4.94
N VAL A 66 4.43 1.87 4.89
CA VAL A 66 5.39 2.90 4.46
C VAL A 66 5.15 3.35 3.01
N PRO A 67 5.48 4.60 2.65
CA PRO A 67 5.32 5.08 1.27
C PRO A 67 5.96 4.13 0.25
N LEU A 68 5.22 3.85 -0.83
CA LEU A 68 5.71 3.02 -1.93
C LEU A 68 6.68 3.80 -2.83
N GLN A 69 7.65 3.11 -3.43
CA GLN A 69 8.60 3.71 -4.35
C GLN A 69 7.91 3.96 -5.70
N ALA A 70 7.95 5.19 -6.21
CA ALA A 70 7.42 5.55 -7.52
C ALA A 70 8.07 4.74 -8.65
N GLY A 71 7.32 4.48 -9.74
CA GLY A 71 7.77 3.68 -10.88
C GLY A 71 8.07 2.20 -10.58
N LYS A 72 7.74 1.68 -9.39
CA LYS A 72 8.02 0.29 -9.01
C LYS A 72 6.78 -0.59 -9.11
N THR A 73 6.99 -1.81 -9.60
CA THR A 73 5.94 -2.85 -9.63
C THR A 73 5.87 -3.59 -8.30
N TYR A 74 4.64 -3.72 -7.80
CA TYR A 74 4.30 -4.47 -6.60
C TYR A 74 3.31 -5.58 -6.97
N TYR A 75 3.43 -6.69 -6.26
CA TYR A 75 2.62 -7.90 -6.44
C TYR A 75 1.73 -8.04 -5.22
N TRP A 76 0.47 -8.39 -5.42
CA TRP A 76 -0.44 -8.67 -4.33
C TRP A 76 -1.21 -9.95 -4.62
N ARG A 77 -1.59 -10.63 -3.53
CA ARG A 77 -2.39 -11.84 -3.61
C ARG A 77 -3.37 -11.91 -2.46
N VAL A 78 -4.49 -12.55 -2.72
CA VAL A 78 -5.56 -12.79 -1.75
C VAL A 78 -5.98 -14.25 -1.81
N ARG A 79 -6.33 -14.82 -0.66
CA ARG A 79 -6.98 -16.14 -0.56
C ARG A 79 -8.06 -16.12 0.50
N SER A 80 -9.08 -16.94 0.32
CA SER A 80 -10.02 -17.28 1.38
C SER A 80 -9.41 -18.34 2.29
N ARG A 81 -9.27 -18.07 3.59
CA ARG A 81 -8.74 -19.00 4.60
C ARG A 81 -7.42 -19.69 4.15
N VAL A 82 -7.46 -21.01 3.96
CA VAL A 82 -6.35 -21.86 3.50
C VAL A 82 -6.47 -22.27 2.02
N GLY A 83 -7.33 -21.59 1.26
CA GLY A 83 -7.53 -21.83 -0.17
C GLY A 83 -6.38 -21.32 -1.03
N GLU A 84 -6.56 -21.47 -2.34
CA GLU A 84 -5.59 -21.05 -3.35
C GLU A 84 -5.42 -19.53 -3.39
N TRP A 85 -4.21 -19.10 -3.70
CA TRP A 85 -3.90 -17.69 -3.90
C TRP A 85 -4.36 -17.24 -5.28
N THR A 86 -5.07 -16.11 -5.30
CA THR A 86 -5.28 -15.33 -6.52
C THR A 86 -4.34 -14.14 -6.49
N GLU A 87 -3.59 -13.94 -7.57
CA GLU A 87 -2.51 -12.95 -7.63
C GLU A 87 -2.79 -11.88 -8.68
N SER A 88 -2.27 -10.67 -8.44
CA SER A 88 -2.30 -9.56 -9.39
C SER A 88 -1.14 -8.60 -9.09
N GLN A 89 -0.93 -7.60 -9.93
CA GLN A 89 0.17 -6.64 -9.79
C GLN A 89 -0.26 -5.23 -10.20
N PHE A 90 0.46 -4.23 -9.70
CA PHE A 90 0.31 -2.83 -10.10
C PHE A 90 1.67 -2.15 -10.10
N THR A 91 1.77 -1.04 -10.83
CA THR A 91 2.95 -0.18 -10.84
C THR A 91 2.54 1.20 -10.36
N THR A 92 3.26 1.72 -9.38
CA THR A 92 3.08 3.10 -8.89
C THR A 92 3.49 4.10 -9.98
N ILE A 93 2.73 5.19 -10.12
CA ILE A 93 3.08 6.32 -11.00
C ILE A 93 4.24 7.14 -10.45
#